data_AF-A0A0U5NN83-F1
#
_entry.id   AF-A0A0U5NN83-F1
#
_cell.length_a   1.000
_cell.length_b   1.000
_cell.length_c   1.000
_cell.angle_alpha   90.00
_cell.angle_beta   90.00
_cell.angle_gamma   90.00
#
_symmetry.space_group_name_H-M   'P 1'
#
loop_
_entity.id
_entity.type
_entity.pdbx_description
1 polymer ?
#
loop_
_entity_poly.entity_id
_entity_poly.type
_entity_poly.pdbx_seq_one_letter_code
_entity_poly.pdbx_strand_id
1 'polypeptide(L)'
;MKFNCVKDFHVDTIDENGFCTHENNRRVRKGSMWELEEDCITLTGADLHLENLTGTEWIEISKERLLEYFEVIECEEQCRKDVCSCDFWDTRNCKLH
;
A
#
# COMPACT_ATOMS: atom_id res chain seq x y z
N MET A 1 6.49 3.59 -5.42
CA MET A 1 5.21 4.31 -5.76
C MET A 1 4.63 4.92 -4.49
N LYS A 2 3.85 6.02 -4.57
CA LYS A 2 3.19 6.62 -3.40
C LYS A 2 1.68 6.67 -3.56
N PHE A 3 0.98 6.49 -2.44
CA PHE A 3 -0.47 6.41 -2.36
C PHE A 3 -1.04 7.33 -1.27
N ASN A 4 -2.27 7.76 -1.48
CA ASN A 4 -3.10 8.40 -0.47
C ASN A 4 -4.25 7.47 -0.10
N CYS A 5 -4.48 7.27 1.20
CA CYS A 5 -5.63 6.51 1.68
C CYS A 5 -6.91 7.34 1.51
N VAL A 6 -7.89 6.83 0.77
CA VAL A 6 -9.14 7.57 0.46
C VAL A 6 -10.28 7.28 1.43
N LYS A 7 -10.17 6.21 2.23
CA LYS A 7 -11.20 5.73 3.16
C LYS A 7 -10.56 5.02 4.35
N ASP A 8 -11.05 5.30 5.55
CA ASP A 8 -10.57 4.63 6.76
C ASP A 8 -10.79 3.12 6.71
N PHE A 9 -9.80 2.36 7.17
CA PHE A 9 -9.90 0.91 7.34
C PHE A 9 -9.02 0.40 8.46
N HIS A 10 -9.22 -0.85 8.85
CA HIS A 10 -8.43 -1.51 9.89
C HIS A 10 -7.56 -2.60 9.29
N VAL A 11 -6.32 -2.69 9.78
CA VAL A 11 -5.39 -3.77 9.47
C VAL A 11 -4.94 -4.46 10.74
N ASP A 12 -4.59 -5.72 10.60
CA ASP A 12 -3.94 -6.46 11.69
C ASP A 12 -2.57 -5.82 11.96
N THR A 13 -2.23 -5.71 13.24
CA THR A 13 -0.92 -5.20 13.66
C THR A 13 0.01 -6.38 13.79
N ILE A 14 1.08 -6.37 13.02
CA ILE A 14 2.02 -7.47 12.90
C ILE A 14 3.35 -7.00 13.50
N ASP A 15 4.00 -7.87 14.29
CA ASP A 15 5.33 -7.58 14.82
C ASP A 15 6.42 -7.83 13.76
N GLU A 16 7.68 -7.56 14.12
CA GLU A 16 8.85 -7.76 13.25
C GLU A 16 9.08 -9.21 12.83
N ASN A 17 8.37 -10.17 13.45
CA ASN A 17 8.47 -11.59 13.15
C ASN A 17 7.26 -12.11 12.32
N GLY A 18 6.34 -11.23 11.91
CA GLY A 18 5.16 -11.64 11.17
C GLY A 18 4.01 -12.16 12.04
N PHE A 19 4.09 -12.03 13.37
CA PHE A 19 3.02 -12.48 14.26
C PHE A 19 2.01 -11.36 14.54
N CYS A 20 0.72 -11.72 14.49
CA CYS A 20 -0.35 -10.81 14.91
C CYS A 20 -0.19 -10.46 16.40
N THR A 21 -0.08 -9.17 16.69
CA THR A 21 -0.07 -8.66 18.05
C THR A 21 -1.51 -8.58 18.58
N HIS A 22 -1.70 -8.86 19.86
CA HIS A 22 -3.04 -8.90 20.49
C HIS A 22 -3.77 -7.54 20.51
N GLU A 23 -3.09 -6.43 20.20
CA GLU A 23 -3.67 -5.11 19.95
C GLU A 23 -4.29 -5.06 18.55
N ASN A 24 -5.31 -5.89 18.35
CA ASN A 24 -5.96 -6.06 17.07
C ASN A 24 -6.57 -4.72 16.60
N ASN A 25 -6.30 -4.39 15.33
CA ASN A 25 -6.87 -3.30 14.54
C ASN A 25 -6.18 -1.95 14.66
N ARG A 26 -5.06 -1.82 13.96
CA ARG A 26 -4.52 -0.51 13.64
C ARG A 26 -5.41 0.16 12.59
N ARG A 27 -5.86 1.37 12.88
CA ARG A 27 -6.70 2.16 11.97
C ARG A 27 -5.81 2.96 11.01
N VAL A 28 -5.87 2.61 9.74
CA VAL A 28 -5.35 3.43 8.65
C VAL A 28 -6.35 4.54 8.38
N ARG A 29 -5.90 5.79 8.48
CA ARG A 29 -6.76 6.97 8.37
C ARG A 29 -6.79 7.48 6.93
N LYS A 30 -7.96 7.91 6.47
CA LYS A 30 -8.12 8.68 5.25
C LYS A 30 -7.21 9.91 5.29
N GLY A 31 -6.53 10.18 4.18
CA GLY A 31 -5.53 11.24 4.05
C GLY A 31 -4.13 10.85 4.48
N SER A 32 -3.93 9.65 5.06
CA SER A 32 -2.58 9.14 5.31
C SER A 32 -1.89 8.76 4.00
N MET A 33 -0.60 9.03 3.91
CA MET A 33 0.20 8.81 2.71
C MET A 33 1.20 7.69 2.93
N TRP A 34 1.35 6.84 1.92
CA TRP A 34 2.08 5.59 2.03
C TRP A 34 2.95 5.37 0.80
N GLU A 35 4.07 4.67 0.98
CA GLU A 35 5.00 4.33 -0.08
C GLU A 35 5.13 2.82 -0.23
N LEU A 36 5.13 2.35 -1.47
CA LEU A 36 5.43 0.96 -1.81
C LEU A 36 6.91 0.68 -1.63
N GLU A 37 7.23 -0.31 -0.81
CA GLU A 37 8.56 -0.89 -0.75
C GLU A 37 8.62 -2.10 -1.67
N GLU A 38 9.25 -1.94 -2.85
CA GLU A 38 9.24 -2.95 -3.92
C GLU A 38 10.18 -4.14 -3.64
N ASP A 39 11.21 -3.93 -2.83
CA ASP A 39 12.25 -4.93 -2.52
C ASP A 39 11.99 -5.67 -1.19
N CYS A 40 10.85 -5.41 -0.53
CA CYS A 40 10.55 -5.98 0.78
C CYS A 40 9.80 -7.32 0.69
N ILE A 41 10.26 -8.30 1.47
CA ILE A 41 9.55 -9.57 1.65
C ILE A 41 8.46 -9.34 2.70
N THR A 42 7.21 -9.62 2.36
CA THR A 42 6.11 -9.52 3.32
C THR A 42 6.23 -10.61 4.39
N LEU A 43 6.08 -10.21 5.65
CA LEU A 43 6.18 -11.08 6.81
C LEU A 43 4.94 -11.97 6.98
N THR A 44 3.79 -11.52 6.49
CA THR A 44 2.51 -12.26 6.56
C THR A 44 2.17 -13.05 5.31
N GLY A 45 2.96 -12.91 4.24
CA GLY A 45 2.62 -13.43 2.92
C GLY A 45 1.56 -12.61 2.19
N ALA A 46 1.31 -11.37 2.63
CA ALA A 46 0.50 -10.41 1.89
C ALA A 46 1.18 -10.01 0.56
N ASP A 47 0.42 -9.37 -0.33
CA ASP A 47 0.94 -8.99 -1.65
C ASP A 47 1.87 -7.78 -1.63
N LEU A 48 1.68 -6.87 -0.66
CA LEU A 48 2.30 -5.55 -0.64
C LEU A 48 2.76 -5.16 0.76
N HIS A 49 3.94 -4.54 0.83
CA HIS A 49 4.44 -3.83 2.01
C HIS A 49 4.38 -2.32 1.76
N LEU A 50 3.69 -1.58 2.63
CA LEU A 50 3.54 -0.12 2.54
C LEU A 50 4.10 0.57 3.78
N GLU A 51 4.99 1.53 3.60
CA GLU A 51 5.52 2.37 4.66
C GLU A 51 4.78 3.72 4.76
N ASN A 52 4.49 4.19 5.97
CA ASN A 52 3.84 5.48 6.19
C ASN A 52 4.86 6.61 5.98
N LEU A 53 4.60 7.51 5.02
CA LEU A 53 5.49 8.63 4.70
C LEU A 53 5.64 9.67 5.81
N THR A 54 4.72 9.67 6.78
CA THR A 54 4.66 10.66 7.87
C THR A 54 5.00 10.06 9.24
N GLY A 55 5.36 8.78 9.30
CA GLY A 55 5.61 8.06 10.54
C GLY A 55 6.65 6.95 10.37
N THR A 56 6.78 6.10 11.38
CA THR A 56 7.68 4.93 11.37
C THR A 56 6.89 3.63 11.22
N GLU A 57 5.68 3.73 10.70
CA GLU A 57 4.73 2.65 10.75
C GLU A 57 4.57 2.04 9.35
N TRP A 58 4.47 0.72 9.25
CA TRP A 58 4.24 0.02 7.99
C TRP A 58 2.99 -0.85 8.07
N ILE A 59 2.45 -1.25 6.92
CA ILE A 59 1.33 -2.18 6.81
C ILE A 59 1.56 -3.16 5.68
N GLU A 60 1.03 -4.36 5.85
CA GLU A 60 0.98 -5.37 4.80
C GLU A 60 -0.46 -5.59 4.35
N ILE A 61 -0.71 -5.45 3.05
CA ILE A 61 -2.06 -5.55 2.48
C ILE A 61 -2.06 -6.32 1.16
N SER A 62 -3.21 -6.89 0.82
CA SER A 62 -3.45 -7.47 -0.51
C SER A 62 -3.60 -6.38 -1.58
N LYS A 63 -3.42 -6.73 -2.86
CA LYS A 63 -3.70 -5.82 -3.99
C LYS A 63 -5.15 -5.34 -4.02
N GLU A 64 -6.10 -6.20 -3.66
CA GLU A 64 -7.54 -5.87 -3.63
C GLU A 64 -7.81 -4.70 -2.66
N ARG A 65 -7.23 -4.75 -1.47
CA ARG A 65 -7.32 -3.66 -0.49
C ARG A 65 -6.61 -2.40 -0.96
N LEU A 66 -5.49 -2.50 -1.69
CA LEU A 66 -4.87 -1.31 -2.29
C LEU A 66 -5.86 -0.60 -3.22
N LEU A 67 -6.48 -1.36 -4.13
CA LEU A 67 -7.46 -0.82 -5.10
C LEU A 67 -8.72 -0.24 -4.45
N GLU A 68 -9.16 -0.80 -3.31
CA GLU A 68 -10.35 -0.31 -2.60
C GLU A 68 -10.07 0.94 -1.75
N TYR A 69 -8.92 1.00 -1.08
CA TYR A 69 -8.66 1.99 -0.02
C TYR A 69 -7.66 3.08 -0.38
N PHE A 70 -6.97 2.97 -1.53
CA PHE A 70 -5.91 3.90 -1.90
C PHE A 70 -6.06 4.44 -3.32
N GLU A 71 -5.57 5.67 -3.51
CA GLU A 71 -5.32 6.27 -4.81
C GLU A 71 -3.84 6.55 -5.00
N VAL A 72 -3.33 6.41 -6.23
CA VAL A 72 -1.93 6.72 -6.55
C VAL A 72 -1.76 8.24 -6.58
N ILE A 73 -0.77 8.75 -5.84
CA ILE A 73 -0.41 10.18 -5.85
C ILE A 73 0.94 10.43 -6.53
N GLU A 74 1.85 9.46 -6.55
CA GLU A 74 3.12 9.55 -7.27
C GLU A 74 3.53 8.18 -7.80
N CYS A 75 3.97 8.14 -9.05
CA CYS A 75 4.52 6.94 -9.68
C CYS A 75 5.82 7.34 -10.36
N GLU A 76 6.92 6.63 -10.06
CA GLU A 76 8.17 6.88 -10.76
C GLU A 76 8.04 6.49 -12.24
N GLU A 77 8.67 7.28 -13.11
CA GLU A 77 8.52 7.21 -14.56
C GLU A 77 8.95 5.88 -15.19
N GLN A 78 9.67 5.01 -14.47
CA GLN A 78 10.05 3.70 -14.98
C GLN A 78 8.85 2.76 -15.21
N CYS A 79 7.74 2.94 -14.48
CA CYS A 79 6.48 2.25 -14.77
C CYS A 79 5.74 2.78 -16.03
N ARG A 80 6.12 3.94 -16.58
CA ARG A 80 5.50 4.49 -17.81
C ARG A 80 5.97 3.78 -19.09
N LYS A 81 7.09 3.06 -19.07
CA LYS A 81 7.68 2.45 -20.28
C LYS A 81 7.27 0.99 -20.51
N ASP A 82 6.86 0.28 -19.47
CA ASP A 82 6.39 -1.11 -19.53
C ASP A 82 4.92 -1.25 -19.10
N VAL A 83 4.06 -0.42 -19.70
CA VAL A 83 2.59 -0.41 -19.51
C VAL A 83 1.93 -1.76 -19.81
N CYS A 84 2.66 -2.73 -20.38
CA CYS A 84 2.17 -4.07 -20.67
C CYS A 84 2.56 -5.15 -19.63
N SER A 85 3.35 -4.85 -18.59
CA SER A 85 3.79 -5.88 -17.62
C SER A 85 3.56 -5.51 -16.15
N CYS A 86 2.89 -4.38 -15.88
CA CYS A 86 2.49 -4.08 -14.52
C CYS A 86 1.13 -4.74 -14.25
N ASP A 87 1.15 -5.98 -13.74
CA ASP A 87 -0.05 -6.72 -13.27
C ASP A 87 -0.79 -6.01 -12.12
N PHE A 88 -0.36 -4.80 -11.76
CA PHE A 88 -0.90 -3.94 -10.71
C PHE A 88 -1.76 -2.78 -11.22
N TRP A 89 -1.77 -2.48 -12.53
CA TRP A 89 -2.33 -1.21 -13.04
C TRP A 89 -3.57 -1.40 -13.93
N ASP A 90 -4.75 -0.98 -13.46
CA ASP A 90 -5.88 -0.64 -14.33
C ASP A 90 -5.73 0.82 -14.80
N THR A 91 -5.22 0.98 -16.02
CA THR A 91 -4.99 2.27 -16.68
C THR A 91 -6.26 3.12 -16.83
N ARG A 92 -7.46 2.58 -16.59
CA ARG A 92 -8.74 3.30 -16.64
C ARG A 92 -8.97 4.28 -15.49
N ASN A 93 -8.30 4.10 -14.35
CA ASN A 93 -8.49 4.96 -13.16
C ASN A 93 -7.41 6.02 -13.01
N CYS A 94 -6.48 6.14 -13.96
CA CYS A 94 -5.44 7.15 -13.94
C CYS A 94 -6.03 8.51 -14.34
N LYS A 95 -6.48 9.30 -13.36
CA LYS A 95 -6.73 10.73 -13.54
C LYS A 95 -5.42 11.49 -13.36
N LEU A 96 -4.59 11.50 -14.40
CA LEU A 96 -3.51 12.48 -14.52
C LEU A 96 -4.14 13.79 -14.96
N HIS A 97 -4.03 14.82 -14.11
CA HIS A 97 -4.55 16.15 -14.35
C HIS A 97 -3.49 17.08 -14.95
#